data_AF-A0A357R230-F1
#
_entry.id   AF-A0A357R230-F1
#
_cell.length_a   1.000
_cell.length_b   1.000
_cell.length_c   1.000
_cell.angle_alpha   90.00
_cell.angle_beta   90.00
_cell.angle_gamma   90.00
#
_symmetry.space_group_name_H-M   'P 1'
#
loop_
_entity.id
_entity.type
_entity.pdbx_description
1 polymer ?
#
loop_
_entity_poly.entity_id
_entity_poly.type
_entity_poly.pdbx_seq_one_letter_code
_entity_poly.pdbx_strand_id
1 'polypeptide(L)'
;MNAKHYLAAVFAFLTVSALIACPEATFDASVRGLNLWWNIVFPALLPFFVAAELLTGLGAVHFIGVLLEPLMRPLFRVPGVGGFIMAAGLASGFPMGAMLTAEYRQKKALSKEEGERLMAFANTAGPLFMTGAVATGMLGWPQIGMTIILVHYLSSLSTGLLMRFYKPNAIPSSSVASGEFILARAARALVEARRQDGRPFSKLMGDAVAKAVSSLLRVGGFIISFSVLIELLNTSGLAGWLASAISV
;
A
#
# COMPACT_ATOMS: atom_id res chain seq x y z
N MET A 1 16.42 10.65 -23.94
CA MET A 1 16.14 10.74 -22.48
C MET A 1 15.02 11.72 -22.11
N ASN A 2 14.54 12.59 -23.01
CA ASN A 2 13.61 13.68 -22.66
C ASN A 2 12.13 13.46 -23.05
N ALA A 3 11.83 12.46 -23.88
CA ALA A 3 10.46 12.20 -24.39
C ALA A 3 9.41 12.00 -23.28
N LYS A 4 9.78 11.35 -22.17
CA LYS A 4 8.89 11.12 -21.02
C LYS A 4 8.42 12.43 -20.37
N HIS A 5 9.32 13.42 -20.27
CA HIS A 5 9.00 14.73 -19.70
C HIS A 5 8.08 15.52 -20.62
N TYR A 6 8.34 15.50 -21.94
CA TYR A 6 7.44 16.14 -22.91
C TYR A 6 6.05 15.50 -22.94
N LEU A 7 5.97 14.17 -22.89
CA LEU A 7 4.68 13.45 -22.82
C LEU A 7 3.90 13.82 -21.55
N ALA A 8 4.57 13.86 -20.39
CA ALA A 8 3.93 14.28 -19.14
C ALA A 8 3.43 15.73 -19.20
N ALA A 9 4.22 16.64 -19.79
CA ALA A 9 3.83 18.04 -19.96
C ALA A 9 2.63 18.22 -20.91
N VAL A 10 2.62 17.50 -22.04
CA VAL A 10 1.49 17.49 -22.98
C VAL A 10 0.24 16.94 -22.31
N PHE A 11 0.36 15.83 -21.57
CA PHE A 11 -0.76 15.26 -20.82
C PHE A 11 -1.32 16.26 -19.81
N ALA A 12 -0.47 16.89 -19.00
CA ALA A 12 -0.89 17.91 -18.04
C ALA A 12 -1.58 19.10 -18.71
N PHE A 13 -1.03 19.59 -19.82
CA PHE A 13 -1.63 20.69 -20.59
C PHE A 13 -3.00 20.33 -21.16
N LEU A 14 -3.15 19.12 -21.70
CA LEU A 14 -4.44 18.63 -22.20
C LEU A 14 -5.46 18.49 -21.07
N THR A 15 -5.07 17.95 -19.91
CA THR A 15 -5.96 17.86 -18.75
C THR A 15 -6.41 19.25 -18.30
N VAL A 16 -5.50 20.21 -18.18
CA VAL A 16 -5.84 21.59 -17.80
C VAL A 16 -6.76 22.25 -18.83
N SER A 17 -6.49 22.06 -20.11
CA SER A 17 -7.34 22.59 -21.18
C SER A 17 -8.76 21.99 -21.13
N ALA A 18 -8.88 20.69 -20.87
CA ALA A 18 -10.16 20.00 -20.74
C ALA A 18 -10.94 20.44 -19.49
N LEU A 19 -10.25 20.70 -18.37
CA LEU A 19 -10.84 21.28 -17.16
C LEU A 19 -11.47 22.66 -17.45
N ILE A 20 -10.79 23.49 -18.23
CA ILE A 20 -11.27 24.84 -18.61
C ILE A 20 -12.42 24.75 -19.63
N ALA A 21 -12.38 23.78 -20.55
CA ALA A 21 -13.39 23.62 -21.58
C ALA A 21 -14.72 23.03 -21.04
N CYS A 22 -14.66 22.21 -19.98
CA CYS A 22 -15.83 21.55 -19.39
C CYS A 22 -15.92 21.78 -17.87
N PRO A 23 -16.13 23.02 -17.41
CA PRO A 23 -16.08 23.37 -15.99
C PRO A 23 -17.22 22.75 -15.16
N GLU A 24 -18.43 22.65 -15.72
CA GLU A 24 -19.58 22.05 -15.04
C GLU A 24 -19.39 20.55 -14.80
N ALA A 25 -19.06 19.79 -15.86
CA ALA A 25 -18.77 18.36 -15.75
C ALA A 25 -17.62 18.08 -14.78
N THR A 26 -16.56 18.90 -14.83
CA THR A 26 -15.43 18.85 -13.89
C THR A 26 -15.87 19.07 -12.45
N PHE A 27 -16.67 20.12 -12.20
CA PHE A 27 -17.14 20.44 -10.86
C PHE A 27 -18.00 19.31 -10.31
N ASP A 28 -18.98 18.83 -11.07
CA ASP A 28 -19.86 17.74 -10.63
C ASP A 28 -19.09 16.45 -10.38
N ALA A 29 -18.10 16.12 -11.23
CA ALA A 29 -17.22 14.97 -11.02
C ALA A 29 -16.38 15.11 -9.74
N SER A 30 -15.88 16.31 -9.45
CA SER A 30 -15.14 16.58 -8.22
C SER A 30 -16.03 16.43 -6.97
N VAL A 31 -17.28 16.88 -7.03
CA VAL A 31 -18.27 16.72 -5.95
C VAL A 31 -18.64 15.25 -5.77
N ARG A 32 -18.83 14.48 -6.85
CA ARG A 32 -19.03 13.02 -6.77
C ARG A 32 -17.84 12.34 -6.10
N GLY A 33 -16.62 12.66 -6.50
CA GLY A 33 -15.40 12.12 -5.91
C GLY A 33 -15.26 12.49 -4.42
N LEU A 34 -15.58 13.73 -4.06
CA LEU A 34 -15.57 14.20 -2.67
C LEU A 34 -16.62 13.47 -1.83
N ASN A 35 -17.84 13.28 -2.34
CA ASN A 35 -18.90 12.56 -1.64
C ASN A 35 -18.56 11.08 -1.44
N LEU A 36 -17.97 10.43 -2.44
CA LEU A 36 -17.45 9.07 -2.28
C LEU A 36 -16.37 9.03 -1.19
N TRP A 37 -15.43 9.97 -1.21
CA TRP A 37 -14.39 10.02 -0.19
C TRP A 37 -14.95 10.28 1.22
N TRP A 38 -15.79 11.31 1.38
CA TRP A 38 -16.26 11.76 2.70
C TRP A 38 -17.30 10.82 3.32
N ASN A 39 -18.28 10.36 2.54
CA ASN A 39 -19.39 9.58 3.09
C ASN A 39 -19.07 8.09 3.19
N ILE A 40 -18.11 7.60 2.41
CA ILE A 40 -17.80 6.17 2.31
C ILE A 40 -16.37 5.90 2.79
N VAL A 41 -15.37 6.45 2.10
CA VAL A 41 -13.97 6.05 2.32
C VAL A 41 -13.42 6.54 3.66
N PHE A 42 -13.67 7.79 4.02
CA PHE A 42 -13.15 8.40 5.24
C PHE A 42 -13.65 7.69 6.52
N PRO A 43 -14.97 7.54 6.76
CA PRO A 43 -15.47 6.87 7.96
C PRO A 43 -15.12 5.38 7.97
N ALA A 44 -15.07 4.74 6.80
CA ALA A 44 -14.70 3.33 6.71
C ALA A 44 -13.23 3.09 7.06
N LEU A 45 -12.31 3.99 6.69
CA LEU A 45 -10.86 3.75 6.84
C LEU A 45 -10.23 4.38 8.08
N LEU A 46 -10.77 5.47 8.60
CA LEU A 46 -10.16 6.20 9.73
C LEU A 46 -9.90 5.33 10.97
N PRO A 47 -10.91 4.65 11.58
CA PRO A 47 -10.67 3.87 12.80
C PRO A 47 -9.61 2.78 12.58
N PHE A 48 -9.54 2.27 11.37
CA PHE A 48 -8.64 1.20 10.97
C PHE A 48 -7.21 1.67 10.71
N PHE A 49 -7.02 2.81 10.05
CA PHE A 49 -5.70 3.42 9.88
C PHE A 49 -5.11 3.80 11.25
N VAL A 50 -5.94 4.29 12.17
CA VAL A 50 -5.55 4.54 13.56
C VAL A 50 -5.09 3.24 14.23
N ALA A 51 -5.89 2.17 14.14
CA ALA A 51 -5.51 0.88 14.72
C ALA A 51 -4.20 0.31 14.14
N ALA A 52 -3.98 0.43 12.83
CA ALA A 52 -2.74 -0.02 12.19
C ALA A 52 -1.51 0.78 12.65
N GLU A 53 -1.62 2.11 12.76
CA GLU A 53 -0.56 2.96 13.31
C GLU A 53 -0.28 2.65 14.79
N LEU A 54 -1.31 2.38 15.58
CA LEU A 54 -1.17 1.93 16.97
C LEU A 54 -0.45 0.59 17.07
N LEU A 55 -0.88 -0.43 16.32
CA LEU A 55 -0.23 -1.73 16.29
C LEU A 55 1.25 -1.64 15.87
N THR A 56 1.55 -0.73 14.94
CA THR A 56 2.92 -0.45 14.51
C THR A 56 3.73 0.18 15.64
N GLY A 57 3.25 1.26 16.26
CA GLY A 57 3.94 1.95 17.36
C GLY A 57 3.99 1.16 18.68
N LEU A 58 3.14 0.14 18.83
CA LEU A 58 3.19 -0.83 19.93
C LEU A 58 4.15 -1.99 19.68
N GLY A 59 4.74 -2.09 18.48
CA GLY A 59 5.71 -3.13 18.12
C GLY A 59 5.10 -4.44 17.61
N ALA A 60 3.78 -4.54 17.43
CA ALA A 60 3.13 -5.77 16.95
C ALA A 60 3.57 -6.15 15.53
N VAL A 61 3.80 -5.16 14.67
CA VAL A 61 4.31 -5.39 13.30
C VAL A 61 5.72 -5.99 13.32
N HIS A 62 6.58 -5.58 14.26
CA HIS A 62 7.92 -6.14 14.43
C HIS A 62 7.87 -7.57 14.96
N PHE A 63 6.95 -7.86 15.89
CA PHE A 63 6.70 -9.22 16.38
C PHE A 63 6.34 -10.18 15.24
N ILE A 64 5.33 -9.83 14.44
CA ILE A 64 4.90 -10.64 13.29
C ILE A 64 6.04 -10.75 12.27
N GLY A 65 6.77 -9.66 12.04
CA GLY A 65 7.92 -9.63 11.16
C GLY A 65 8.97 -10.69 11.50
N VAL A 66 9.32 -10.81 12.78
CA VAL A 66 10.28 -11.82 13.27
C VAL A 66 9.75 -13.24 13.10
N LEU A 67 8.46 -13.47 13.35
CA LEU A 67 7.85 -14.79 13.15
C LEU A 67 7.89 -15.24 11.67
N LEU A 68 7.83 -14.29 10.74
CA LEU A 68 7.90 -14.59 9.31
C LEU A 68 9.32 -14.81 8.78
N GLU A 69 10.37 -14.41 9.51
CA GLU A 69 11.78 -14.52 9.08
C GLU A 69 12.19 -15.90 8.54
N PRO A 70 11.85 -17.04 9.19
CA PRO A 70 12.24 -18.37 8.71
C PRO A 70 11.62 -18.73 7.37
N LEU A 71 10.49 -18.12 7.02
CA LEU A 71 9.77 -18.36 5.77
C LEU A 71 10.34 -17.51 4.63
N MET A 72 10.93 -16.35 4.94
CA MET A 72 11.35 -15.37 3.93
C MET A 72 12.43 -15.89 2.97
N ARG A 73 13.48 -16.51 3.53
CA ARG A 73 14.59 -17.02 2.73
C ARG A 73 14.21 -18.23 1.87
N PRO A 74 13.58 -19.30 2.42
CA PRO A 74 13.25 -20.48 1.63
C PRO A 74 12.13 -20.23 0.63
N LEU A 75 11.11 -19.41 0.95
CA LEU A 75 9.98 -19.19 0.04
C LEU A 75 10.25 -18.07 -0.97
N PHE A 76 10.78 -16.93 -0.51
CA PHE A 76 10.86 -15.71 -1.32
C PHE A 76 12.28 -15.34 -1.74
N ARG A 77 13.32 -16.04 -1.24
CA ARG A 77 14.74 -15.68 -1.46
C ARG A 77 15.05 -14.23 -1.09
N VAL A 78 14.52 -13.78 0.05
CA VAL A 78 14.80 -12.46 0.65
C VAL A 78 15.25 -12.66 2.10
N PRO A 79 16.04 -11.73 2.69
CA PRO A 79 16.55 -11.87 4.05
C PRO A 79 15.42 -11.75 5.08
N GLY A 80 15.70 -12.13 6.33
CA GLY A 80 14.72 -12.12 7.43
C GLY A 80 14.01 -10.78 7.59
N VAL A 81 14.73 -9.65 7.45
CA VAL A 81 14.14 -8.31 7.51
C VAL A 81 12.98 -8.09 6.52
N GLY A 82 12.94 -8.85 5.42
CA GLY A 82 11.80 -8.88 4.50
C GLY A 82 10.49 -9.33 5.15
N GLY A 83 10.55 -10.12 6.22
CA GLY A 83 9.39 -10.57 7.00
C GLY A 83 8.74 -9.41 7.74
N PHE A 84 9.54 -8.54 8.34
CA PHE A 84 9.06 -7.26 8.89
C PHE A 84 8.44 -6.37 7.82
N ILE A 85 9.13 -6.19 6.68
CA ILE A 85 8.62 -5.37 5.58
C ILE A 85 7.30 -5.92 5.03
N MET A 86 7.19 -7.24 4.86
CA MET A 86 5.97 -7.91 4.43
C MET A 86 4.86 -7.76 5.48
N ALA A 87 5.15 -7.97 6.77
CA ALA A 87 4.16 -7.81 7.83
C ALA A 87 3.63 -6.37 7.89
N ALA A 88 4.52 -5.38 7.79
CA ALA A 88 4.17 -3.97 7.76
C ALA A 88 3.30 -3.63 6.53
N GLY A 89 3.68 -4.15 5.36
CA GLY A 89 2.93 -4.00 4.11
C GLY A 89 1.54 -4.64 4.16
N LEU A 90 1.43 -5.87 4.66
CA LEU A 90 0.15 -6.56 4.83
C LEU A 90 -0.75 -5.84 5.83
N ALA A 91 -0.21 -5.42 6.98
CA ALA A 91 -1.01 -4.78 8.03
C ALA A 91 -1.45 -3.36 7.66
N SER A 92 -0.53 -2.54 7.14
CA SER A 92 -0.76 -1.11 6.90
C SER A 92 -1.20 -0.79 5.47
N GLY A 93 -0.90 -1.70 4.53
CA GLY A 93 -1.13 -1.50 3.12
C GLY A 93 -0.14 -0.56 2.43
N PHE A 94 -0.50 -0.14 1.22
CA PHE A 94 0.21 0.87 0.44
C PHE A 94 0.28 2.21 1.18
N PRO A 95 1.40 2.95 1.13
CA PRO A 95 2.67 2.65 0.46
C PRO A 95 3.74 2.02 1.39
N MET A 96 3.38 1.55 2.59
CA MET A 96 4.34 1.23 3.65
C MET A 96 5.37 0.16 3.27
N GLY A 97 4.91 -0.95 2.67
CA GLY A 97 5.83 -2.02 2.24
C GLY A 97 6.86 -1.53 1.21
N ALA A 98 6.45 -0.67 0.27
CA ALA A 98 7.34 -0.07 -0.71
C ALA A 98 8.34 0.91 -0.06
N MET A 99 7.86 1.78 0.83
CA MET A 99 8.70 2.74 1.54
C MET A 99 9.78 2.04 2.38
N LEU A 100 9.40 1.03 3.16
CA LEU A 100 10.35 0.25 3.97
C LEU A 100 11.31 -0.55 3.10
N THR A 101 10.85 -1.13 1.99
CA THR A 101 11.75 -1.81 1.05
C THR A 101 12.81 -0.85 0.50
N ALA A 102 12.41 0.36 0.09
CA ALA A 102 13.34 1.38 -0.40
C ALA A 102 14.33 1.82 0.69
N GLU A 103 13.86 2.05 1.92
CA GLU A 103 14.70 2.45 3.05
C GLU A 103 15.76 1.39 3.39
N TYR A 104 15.35 0.12 3.55
CA TYR A 104 16.28 -0.97 3.86
C TYR A 104 17.22 -1.29 2.70
N ARG A 105 16.81 -1.01 1.46
CA ARG A 105 17.70 -1.07 0.29
C ARG A 105 18.78 0.01 0.32
N GLN A 106 18.43 1.24 0.70
CA GLN A 106 19.38 2.35 0.84
C GLN A 106 20.38 2.09 1.98
N LYS A 107 19.90 1.50 3.08
CA LYS A 107 20.72 1.04 4.21
C LYS A 107 21.60 -0.19 3.90
N LYS A 108 21.58 -0.69 2.65
CA LYS A 108 22.29 -1.90 2.20
C LYS A 108 21.93 -3.19 2.97
N ALA A 109 20.80 -3.19 3.68
CA ALA A 109 20.25 -4.39 4.33
C ALA A 109 19.56 -5.34 3.34
N LEU A 110 19.23 -4.83 2.15
CA LEU A 110 18.72 -5.59 1.01
C LEU A 110 19.67 -5.44 -0.18
N SER A 111 19.88 -6.51 -0.94
CA SER A 111 20.43 -6.40 -2.29
C SER A 111 19.40 -5.77 -3.24
N LYS A 112 19.82 -5.41 -4.46
CA LYS A 112 18.91 -4.87 -5.48
C LYS A 112 17.80 -5.87 -5.78
N GLU A 113 18.16 -7.12 -6.01
CA GLU A 113 17.24 -8.19 -6.39
C GLU A 113 16.30 -8.56 -5.24
N GLU A 114 16.80 -8.56 -4.00
CA GLU A 114 15.94 -8.78 -2.82
C GLU A 114 14.92 -7.65 -2.64
N GLY A 115 15.33 -6.40 -2.89
CA GLY A 115 14.42 -5.26 -2.93
C GLY A 115 13.39 -5.35 -4.07
N GLU A 116 13.82 -5.72 -5.28
CA GLU A 116 12.92 -5.93 -6.43
C GLU A 116 11.87 -7.01 -6.13
N ARG A 117 12.27 -8.13 -5.49
CA ARG A 117 11.34 -9.17 -5.05
C ARG A 117 10.35 -8.64 -4.01
N LEU A 118 10.85 -8.03 -2.92
CA LEU A 118 9.99 -7.51 -1.84
C LEU A 118 8.98 -6.47 -2.34
N MET A 119 9.41 -5.53 -3.18
CA MET A 119 8.52 -4.52 -3.78
C MET A 119 7.32 -5.13 -4.49
N ALA A 120 7.47 -6.30 -5.11
CA ALA A 120 6.44 -6.94 -5.92
C ALA A 120 5.31 -7.57 -5.10
N PHE A 121 5.54 -7.95 -3.83
CA PHE A 121 4.54 -8.66 -3.00
C PHE A 121 4.35 -8.09 -1.58
N ALA A 122 5.24 -7.23 -1.09
CA ALA A 122 5.04 -6.54 0.19
C ALA A 122 4.19 -5.27 0.04
N ASN A 123 3.84 -4.90 -1.18
CA ASN A 123 3.03 -3.73 -1.49
C ASN A 123 1.60 -4.21 -1.74
N THR A 124 0.75 -4.22 -0.72
CA THR A 124 -0.65 -4.71 -0.79
C THR A 124 -1.63 -3.69 -0.24
N ALA A 125 -2.94 -3.91 -0.44
CA ALA A 125 -3.95 -3.17 0.30
C ALA A 125 -4.01 -3.70 1.74
N GLY A 126 -4.26 -2.80 2.70
CA GLY A 126 -4.51 -3.21 4.08
C GLY A 126 -5.83 -3.98 4.18
N PRO A 127 -5.97 -4.91 5.14
CA PRO A 127 -7.14 -5.78 5.23
C PRO A 127 -8.40 -4.97 5.50
N LEU A 128 -8.21 -3.89 6.25
CA LEU A 128 -9.24 -2.96 6.64
C LEU A 128 -9.70 -2.04 5.51
N PHE A 129 -8.82 -1.76 4.54
CA PHE A 129 -9.23 -1.08 3.30
C PHE A 129 -10.13 -1.97 2.45
N MET A 130 -9.75 -3.25 2.32
CA MET A 130 -10.50 -4.23 1.55
C MET A 130 -11.88 -4.51 2.15
N THR A 131 -11.99 -4.65 3.48
CA THR A 131 -13.28 -4.90 4.14
C THR A 131 -14.11 -3.62 4.28
N GLY A 132 -13.53 -2.54 4.81
CA GLY A 132 -14.24 -1.31 5.11
C GLY A 132 -14.60 -0.51 3.86
N ALA A 133 -13.60 -0.01 3.14
CA ALA A 133 -13.85 0.85 1.99
C ALA A 133 -14.40 0.08 0.79
N VAL A 134 -13.79 -1.05 0.42
CA VAL A 134 -14.19 -1.76 -0.80
C VAL A 134 -15.46 -2.59 -0.58
N ALA A 135 -15.44 -3.57 0.34
CA ALA A 135 -16.56 -4.48 0.52
C ALA A 135 -17.81 -3.77 1.08
N THR A 136 -17.69 -3.09 2.22
CA THR A 136 -18.81 -2.39 2.84
C THR A 136 -19.14 -1.09 2.13
N GLY A 137 -18.14 -0.27 1.85
CA GLY A 137 -18.35 1.10 1.36
C GLY A 137 -18.73 1.18 -0.12
N MET A 138 -17.89 0.65 -1.01
CA MET A 138 -18.05 0.79 -2.46
C MET A 138 -19.01 -0.26 -3.03
N LEU A 139 -18.91 -1.50 -2.55
CA LEU A 139 -19.72 -2.62 -3.05
C LEU A 139 -21.03 -2.81 -2.27
N GLY A 140 -21.16 -2.21 -1.08
CA GLY A 140 -22.35 -2.36 -0.23
C GLY A 140 -22.54 -3.78 0.32
N TRP A 141 -21.54 -4.66 0.18
CA TRP A 141 -21.61 -6.10 0.52
C TRP A 141 -20.52 -6.45 1.55
N PRO A 142 -20.74 -6.18 2.86
CA PRO A 142 -19.75 -6.49 3.89
C PRO A 142 -19.29 -7.95 3.91
N GLN A 143 -20.15 -8.88 3.50
CA GLN A 143 -19.92 -10.33 3.57
C GLN A 143 -18.78 -10.80 2.67
N ILE A 144 -18.48 -10.09 1.58
CA ILE A 144 -17.39 -10.47 0.65
C ILE A 144 -16.01 -9.98 1.12
N GLY A 145 -15.93 -9.22 2.22
CA GLY A 145 -14.67 -8.63 2.68
C GLY A 145 -13.59 -9.67 2.96
N MET A 146 -13.94 -10.80 3.58
CA MET A 146 -12.97 -11.88 3.82
C MET A 146 -12.51 -12.54 2.52
N THR A 147 -13.42 -12.73 1.55
CA THR A 147 -13.06 -13.26 0.23
C THR A 147 -12.07 -12.35 -0.48
N ILE A 148 -12.27 -11.03 -0.43
CA ILE A 148 -11.32 -10.07 -1.01
C ILE A 148 -9.96 -10.16 -0.32
N ILE A 149 -9.91 -10.18 1.02
CA ILE A 149 -8.66 -10.33 1.78
C ILE A 149 -7.91 -11.60 1.33
N LEU A 150 -8.60 -12.73 1.30
CA LEU A 150 -8.01 -14.03 0.97
C LEU A 150 -7.45 -14.03 -0.45
N VAL A 151 -8.25 -13.63 -1.43
CA VAL A 151 -7.80 -13.59 -2.83
C VAL A 151 -6.62 -12.63 -2.97
N HIS A 152 -6.69 -11.43 -2.40
CA HIS A 152 -5.65 -10.42 -2.51
C HIS A 152 -4.32 -10.87 -1.90
N TYR A 153 -4.34 -11.45 -0.70
CA TYR A 153 -3.12 -11.92 -0.04
C TYR A 153 -2.59 -13.21 -0.64
N LEU A 154 -3.45 -14.12 -1.11
CA LEU A 154 -2.99 -15.28 -1.88
C LEU A 154 -2.34 -14.84 -3.18
N SER A 155 -2.94 -13.91 -3.93
CA SER A 155 -2.32 -13.34 -5.12
C SER A 155 -0.95 -12.73 -4.81
N SER A 156 -0.85 -11.93 -3.74
CA SER A 156 0.44 -11.35 -3.35
C SER A 156 1.47 -12.42 -2.99
N LEU A 157 1.09 -13.42 -2.19
CA LEU A 157 1.97 -14.52 -1.81
C LEU A 157 2.44 -15.31 -3.03
N SER A 158 1.52 -15.62 -3.95
CA SER A 158 1.82 -16.26 -5.23
C SER A 158 2.78 -15.43 -6.08
N THR A 159 2.59 -14.11 -6.17
CA THR A 159 3.54 -13.20 -6.83
C THR A 159 4.92 -13.27 -6.18
N GLY A 160 5.00 -13.29 -4.85
CA GLY A 160 6.25 -13.48 -4.13
C GLY A 160 6.94 -14.80 -4.47
N LEU A 161 6.19 -15.90 -4.52
CA LEU A 161 6.70 -17.23 -4.89
C LEU A 161 7.20 -17.27 -6.34
N LEU A 162 6.50 -16.61 -7.27
CA LEU A 162 6.96 -16.49 -8.66
C LEU A 162 8.24 -15.65 -8.77
N MET A 163 8.32 -14.56 -8.00
CA MET A 163 9.49 -13.68 -7.94
C MET A 163 10.74 -14.36 -7.39
N ARG A 164 10.60 -15.52 -6.71
CA ARG A 164 11.73 -16.39 -6.35
C ARG A 164 12.56 -16.82 -7.57
N PHE A 165 11.92 -17.02 -8.72
CA PHE A 165 12.57 -17.45 -9.97
C PHE A 165 13.19 -16.28 -10.74
N TYR A 166 12.88 -15.04 -10.37
CA TYR A 166 13.51 -13.86 -10.94
C TYR A 166 14.95 -13.72 -10.41
N LYS A 167 15.93 -13.77 -11.32
CA LYS A 167 17.38 -13.68 -11.03
C LYS A 167 17.81 -14.62 -9.88
N PRO A 168 17.66 -15.95 -10.04
CA PRO A 168 17.76 -16.91 -8.94
C PRO A 168 19.17 -17.01 -8.33
N ASN A 169 20.20 -16.64 -9.10
CA ASN A 169 21.62 -16.73 -8.72
C ASN A 169 22.20 -15.39 -8.22
N ALA A 170 21.35 -14.41 -7.94
CA ALA A 170 21.80 -13.11 -7.42
C ALA A 170 22.50 -13.27 -6.07
N ILE A 171 23.58 -12.51 -5.86
CA ILE A 171 24.33 -12.52 -4.60
C ILE A 171 23.40 -11.99 -3.50
N PRO A 172 23.11 -12.80 -2.47
CA PRO A 172 22.19 -12.39 -1.43
C PRO A 172 22.87 -11.47 -0.41
N SER A 173 22.09 -10.67 0.31
CA SER A 173 22.59 -9.94 1.49
C SER A 173 22.95 -10.90 2.62
N SER A 174 23.85 -10.45 3.51
CA SER A 174 24.23 -11.19 4.71
C SER A 174 23.01 -11.38 5.62
N SER A 175 22.72 -12.64 5.96
CA SER A 175 21.69 -12.95 6.96
C SER A 175 22.35 -13.14 8.32
N VAL A 176 21.86 -12.44 9.34
CA VAL A 176 22.25 -12.72 10.72
C VAL A 176 21.50 -13.97 11.17
N ALA A 177 22.19 -15.09 11.28
CA ALA A 177 21.64 -16.28 11.92
C ALA A 177 21.67 -16.06 13.43
N SER A 178 20.53 -16.26 14.12
CA SER A 178 20.50 -16.29 15.59
C SER A 178 20.11 -17.68 16.08
N GLY A 179 20.85 -18.25 17.02
CA GLY A 179 20.55 -19.55 17.65
C GLY A 179 19.42 -19.52 18.68
N GLU A 180 18.75 -18.39 18.88
CA GLU A 180 17.69 -18.23 19.88
C GLU A 180 16.32 -18.70 19.38
N PHE A 181 15.45 -19.13 20.30
CA PHE A 181 14.07 -19.47 20.00
C PHE A 181 13.31 -18.30 19.38
N ILE A 182 12.62 -18.54 18.27
CA ILE A 182 11.96 -17.50 17.46
C ILE A 182 10.91 -16.70 18.24
N LEU A 183 10.13 -17.36 19.11
CA LEU A 183 9.13 -16.70 19.95
C LEU A 183 9.77 -15.73 20.94
N ALA A 184 10.89 -16.12 21.55
CA ALA A 184 11.64 -15.25 22.45
C ALA A 184 12.28 -14.07 21.70
N ARG A 185 12.71 -14.28 20.45
CA ARG A 185 13.20 -13.20 19.57
C ARG A 185 12.07 -12.25 19.16
N ALA A 186 10.91 -12.78 18.78
CA ALA A 186 9.75 -11.99 18.40
C ALA A 186 9.23 -11.15 19.58
N ALA A 187 9.10 -11.74 20.76
CA ALA A 187 8.70 -11.04 21.97
C ALA A 187 9.68 -9.91 22.33
N ARG A 188 11.00 -10.15 22.21
CA ARG A 188 12.01 -9.09 22.38
C ARG A 188 11.89 -8.00 21.31
N ALA A 189 11.66 -8.35 20.06
CA ALA A 189 11.48 -7.37 18.99
C ALA A 189 10.25 -6.47 19.23
N LEU A 190 9.16 -7.02 19.79
CA LEU A 190 8.00 -6.23 20.21
C LEU A 190 8.39 -5.19 21.27
N VAL A 191 9.05 -5.64 22.34
CA VAL A 191 9.44 -4.79 23.46
C VAL A 191 10.47 -3.75 23.02
N GLU A 192 11.45 -4.15 22.21
CA GLU A 192 12.48 -3.27 21.70
C GLU A 192 11.91 -2.21 20.77
N ALA A 193 11.03 -2.58 19.83
CA ALA A 193 10.33 -1.61 18.99
C ALA A 193 9.50 -0.63 19.83
N ARG A 194 8.82 -1.10 20.88
CA ARG A 194 8.08 -0.23 21.79
C ARG A 194 8.99 0.73 22.56
N ARG A 195 10.16 0.26 23.00
CA ARG A 195 11.17 1.10 23.68
C ARG A 195 11.77 2.14 22.75
N GLN A 196 12.07 1.76 21.50
CA GLN A 196 12.61 2.66 20.48
C GLN A 196 11.59 3.73 20.07
N ASP A 197 10.30 3.39 19.99
CA ASP A 197 9.25 4.38 19.75
C ASP A 197 9.23 5.44 20.86
N GLY A 198 9.34 5.01 22.12
CA GLY A 198 9.54 5.87 23.29
C GLY A 198 8.40 6.83 23.62
N ARG A 199 7.39 6.99 22.75
CA ARG A 199 6.28 7.92 22.96
C ARG A 199 5.32 7.37 24.02
N PRO A 200 4.80 8.20 24.93
CA PRO A 200 3.72 7.79 25.81
C PRO A 200 2.48 7.44 24.98
N PHE A 201 1.61 6.56 25.52
CA PHE A 201 0.46 6.04 24.78
C PHE A 201 -0.47 7.15 24.25
N SER A 202 -0.71 8.21 25.03
CA SER A 202 -1.53 9.36 24.62
C SER A 202 -0.96 10.09 23.41
N LYS A 203 0.37 10.30 23.38
CA LYS A 203 1.05 10.90 22.22
C LYS A 203 1.02 9.97 21.02
N LEU A 204 1.25 8.67 21.22
CA LEU A 204 1.15 7.67 20.16
C LEU A 204 -0.25 7.67 19.53
N MET A 205 -1.30 7.76 20.35
CA MET A 205 -2.69 7.84 19.90
C MET A 205 -2.95 9.10 19.06
N GLY A 206 -2.53 10.28 19.55
CA GLY A 206 -2.68 11.54 18.80
C GLY A 206 -1.93 11.51 17.47
N ASP A 207 -0.68 11.02 17.47
CA ASP A 207 0.13 10.88 16.26
C ASP A 207 -0.48 9.87 15.28
N ALA A 208 -1.06 8.77 15.77
CA ALA A 208 -1.73 7.77 14.94
C ALA A 208 -2.94 8.36 14.22
N VAL A 209 -3.77 9.14 14.92
CA VAL A 209 -4.90 9.87 14.32
C VAL A 209 -4.41 10.88 13.27
N ALA A 210 -3.41 11.70 13.59
CA ALA A 210 -2.88 12.69 12.67
C ALA A 210 -2.33 12.05 11.38
N LYS A 211 -1.56 10.97 11.50
CA LYS A 211 -1.04 10.21 10.35
C LYS A 211 -2.16 9.58 9.53
N ALA A 212 -3.14 8.96 10.19
CA ALA A 212 -4.30 8.37 9.53
C ALA A 212 -5.07 9.42 8.70
N VAL A 213 -5.36 10.59 9.28
CA VAL A 213 -6.02 11.71 8.58
C VAL A 213 -5.18 12.21 7.40
N SER A 214 -3.86 12.39 7.57
CA SER A 214 -2.98 12.82 6.47
C SER A 214 -2.98 11.81 5.31
N SER A 215 -2.95 10.51 5.61
CA SER A 215 -3.07 9.46 4.60
C SER A 215 -4.44 9.48 3.92
N LEU A 216 -5.54 9.69 4.66
CA LEU A 216 -6.88 9.79 4.09
C LEU A 216 -7.08 11.00 3.20
N LEU A 217 -6.49 12.15 3.54
CA LEU A 217 -6.54 13.35 2.68
C LEU A 217 -5.84 13.10 1.35
N ARG A 218 -4.70 12.37 1.35
CA ARG A 218 -4.01 11.97 0.12
C ARG A 218 -4.87 11.04 -0.73
N VAL A 219 -5.51 10.03 -0.12
CA VAL A 219 -6.46 9.15 -0.82
C VAL A 219 -7.63 9.94 -1.40
N GLY A 220 -8.20 10.88 -0.64
CA GLY A 220 -9.28 11.75 -1.11
C GLY A 220 -8.89 12.62 -2.29
N GLY A 221 -7.69 13.22 -2.25
CA GLY A 221 -7.14 13.98 -3.38
C GLY A 221 -7.03 13.14 -4.65
N PHE A 222 -6.57 11.89 -4.56
CA PHE A 222 -6.53 10.97 -5.70
C PHE A 222 -7.92 10.58 -6.20
N ILE A 223 -8.86 10.27 -5.30
CA ILE A 223 -10.24 9.92 -5.68
C ILE A 223 -10.87 11.07 -6.47
N ILE A 224 -10.82 12.31 -5.95
CA ILE A 224 -11.38 13.49 -6.60
C ILE A 224 -10.72 13.72 -7.97
N SER A 225 -9.38 13.67 -8.03
CA SER A 225 -8.64 13.89 -9.28
C SER A 225 -8.96 12.84 -10.34
N PHE A 226 -9.04 11.56 -9.96
CA PHE A 226 -9.41 10.49 -10.88
C PHE A 226 -10.88 10.54 -11.28
N SER A 227 -11.80 10.92 -10.39
CA SER A 227 -13.21 11.14 -10.76
C SER A 227 -13.33 12.18 -11.86
N VAL A 228 -12.61 13.30 -11.74
CA VAL A 228 -12.57 14.35 -12.76
C VAL A 228 -11.94 13.85 -14.07
N LEU A 229 -10.81 13.13 -13.98
CA LEU A 229 -10.14 12.59 -15.16
C LEU A 229 -11.02 11.58 -15.92
N ILE A 230 -11.72 10.71 -15.20
CA ILE A 230 -12.68 9.76 -15.78
C ILE A 230 -13.82 10.51 -16.49
N GLU A 231 -14.37 11.55 -15.85
CA GLU A 231 -15.43 12.35 -16.46
C GLU A 231 -14.96 12.99 -17.76
N LEU A 232 -13.79 13.65 -17.76
CA LEU A 232 -13.25 14.29 -18.95
C LEU A 232 -13.03 13.29 -20.10
N LEU A 233 -12.57 12.07 -19.81
CA LEU A 233 -12.41 11.01 -20.81
C LEU A 233 -13.75 10.53 -21.39
N ASN A 234 -14.81 10.52 -20.58
CA ASN A 234 -16.15 10.15 -21.01
C ASN A 234 -16.77 11.26 -21.86
N THR A 235 -16.71 12.52 -21.41
CA THR A 235 -17.26 13.67 -22.13
C THR A 235 -16.53 13.92 -23.45
N SER A 236 -15.22 13.66 -23.52
CA SER A 236 -14.45 13.81 -24.76
C SER A 236 -14.68 12.69 -25.78
N GLY A 237 -15.46 11.65 -25.45
CA GLY A 237 -15.70 10.48 -26.30
C GLY A 237 -14.50 9.52 -26.44
N LEU A 238 -13.37 9.82 -25.79
CA LEU A 238 -12.16 8.99 -25.84
C LEU A 238 -12.40 7.61 -25.20
N ALA A 239 -13.15 7.57 -24.10
CA ALA A 239 -13.49 6.30 -23.45
C ALA A 239 -14.29 5.37 -24.39
N GLY A 240 -15.26 5.91 -25.12
CA GLY A 240 -16.05 5.16 -26.10
C GLY A 240 -15.21 4.69 -27.27
N TRP A 241 -14.31 5.54 -27.78
CA TRP A 241 -13.36 5.18 -28.84
C TRP A 241 -12.42 4.04 -28.39
N LEU A 242 -11.83 4.14 -27.19
CA LEU A 242 -10.97 3.10 -26.63
C LEU A 242 -11.71 1.78 -26.42
N ALA A 243 -12.95 1.83 -25.90
CA ALA A 243 -13.77 0.64 -25.74
C ALA A 243 -14.04 -0.05 -27.08
N SER A 244 -14.36 0.73 -28.13
CA SER A 244 -14.59 0.20 -29.47
C SER A 244 -13.33 -0.41 -30.11
N ALA A 245 -12.16 0.16 -29.84
CA ALA A 245 -10.88 -0.33 -30.36
C ALA A 245 -10.42 -1.64 -29.71
N ILE A 246 -10.81 -1.88 -28.45
CA ILE A 246 -10.48 -3.10 -27.70
C ILE A 246 -11.52 -4.20 -27.94
N SER A 247 -12.76 -3.86 -28.32
CA SER A 247 -13.81 -4.83 -28.62
C SER A 247 -13.71 -5.50 -30.00
N VAL A 248 -12.64 -5.20 -30.75
CA VAL A 248 -12.28 -5.84 -32.04
C VAL A 248 -11.27 -6.94 -31.77
#